data_AF-A0A0S4KS19-F1
#
_entry.id   AF-A0A0S4KS19-F1
#
_cell.length_a   1.000
_cell.length_b   1.000
_cell.length_c   1.000
_cell.angle_alpha   90.00
_cell.angle_beta   90.00
_cell.angle_gamma   90.00
#
_symmetry.space_group_name_H-M   'P 1'
#
loop_
_entity.id
_entity.type
_entity.pdbx_description
1 polymer ?
#
loop_
_entity_poly.entity_id
_entity_poly.type
_entity_poly.pdbx_seq_one_letter_code
_entity_poly.pdbx_strand_id
1 'polypeptide(L)'
;MQEWTTLERLTEAAYTAALKGEWNVVEACYREREAVLQEAEISDAVRERLLALDQEVAERAGTAKAGVAGLLQDVGSRRKRLEHLRQRMGGSPEPSPLIDRQG
;
A
#
# COMPACT_ATOMS: atom_id res chain seq x y z
N MET A 1 -11.33 -24.49 -22.35
CA MET A 1 -10.65 -23.69 -21.32
C MET A 1 -10.16 -22.45 -22.03
N GLN A 2 -10.65 -21.27 -21.68
CA GLN A 2 -10.21 -20.03 -22.33
C GLN A 2 -8.83 -19.69 -21.76
N GLU A 3 -7.80 -19.62 -22.59
CA GLU A 3 -6.46 -19.20 -22.15
C GLU A 3 -6.51 -17.74 -21.72
N TRP A 4 -6.03 -17.46 -20.51
CA TRP A 4 -5.92 -16.10 -20.01
C TRP A 4 -4.68 -15.44 -20.57
N THR A 5 -4.85 -14.22 -21.05
CA THR A 5 -3.73 -13.38 -21.45
C THR A 5 -2.82 -13.07 -20.25
N THR A 6 -1.55 -12.75 -20.52
CA THR A 6 -0.63 -12.27 -19.49
C THR A 6 -1.20 -11.06 -18.74
N LEU A 7 -1.93 -10.19 -19.44
CA LEU A 7 -2.60 -9.02 -18.88
C LEU A 7 -3.66 -9.37 -17.83
N GLU A 8 -4.52 -10.35 -18.15
CA GLU A 8 -5.55 -10.85 -17.22
C GLU A 8 -4.93 -11.51 -16.00
N ARG A 9 -3.88 -12.32 -16.20
CA ARG A 9 -3.15 -12.96 -15.11
C ARG A 9 -2.50 -11.95 -14.17
N LEU A 10 -1.84 -10.92 -14.71
CA LEU A 10 -1.20 -9.88 -13.91
C LEU A 10 -2.21 -9.05 -13.12
N THR A 11 -3.37 -8.78 -13.72
CA THR A 11 -4.44 -8.02 -13.05
C THR A 11 -5.10 -8.83 -11.94
N GLU A 12 -5.37 -10.12 -12.16
CA GLU A 12 -5.89 -11.02 -11.12
C GLU A 12 -4.88 -11.22 -9.98
N ALA A 13 -3.57 -11.32 -10.31
CA ALA A 13 -2.51 -11.42 -9.32
C ALA A 13 -2.41 -10.15 -8.47
N ALA A 14 -2.48 -8.96 -9.09
CA ALA A 14 -2.53 -7.69 -8.37
C ALA A 14 -3.75 -7.61 -7.45
N TYR A 15 -4.92 -8.00 -7.93
CA TYR A 15 -6.14 -8.08 -7.12
C TYR A 15 -5.95 -9.00 -5.91
N THR A 16 -5.48 -10.23 -6.13
CA THR A 16 -5.24 -11.20 -5.06
C THR A 16 -4.20 -10.72 -4.05
N ALA A 17 -3.14 -10.07 -4.49
CA ALA A 17 -2.13 -9.47 -3.62
C ALA A 17 -2.73 -8.33 -2.78
N ALA A 18 -3.58 -7.50 -3.37
CA ALA A 18 -4.29 -6.43 -2.67
C ALA A 18 -5.25 -6.98 -1.59
N LEU A 19 -5.89 -8.13 -1.82
CA LEU A 19 -6.69 -8.82 -0.79
C LEU A 19 -5.87 -9.17 0.45
N LYS A 20 -4.59 -9.50 0.26
CA LYS A 20 -3.66 -9.89 1.32
C LYS A 20 -2.87 -8.72 1.90
N GLY A 21 -3.00 -7.51 1.34
CA GLY A 21 -2.19 -6.35 1.71
C GLY A 21 -0.73 -6.44 1.24
N GLU A 22 -0.42 -7.28 0.25
CA GLU A 22 0.91 -7.48 -0.31
C GLU A 22 1.24 -6.39 -1.34
N TRP A 23 1.30 -5.12 -0.90
CA TRP A 23 1.38 -3.96 -1.79
C TRP A 23 2.61 -3.92 -2.71
N ASN A 24 3.73 -4.50 -2.29
CA ASN A 24 4.93 -4.64 -3.14
C ASN A 24 4.67 -5.55 -4.34
N VAL A 25 3.86 -6.61 -4.15
CA VAL A 25 3.47 -7.53 -5.23
C VAL A 25 2.49 -6.84 -6.16
N VAL A 26 1.54 -6.06 -5.62
CA VAL A 26 0.64 -5.21 -6.42
C VAL A 26 1.43 -4.27 -7.33
N GLU A 27 2.44 -3.59 -6.79
CA GLU A 27 3.30 -2.68 -7.56
C GLU A 27 4.08 -3.43 -8.67
N ALA A 28 4.65 -4.60 -8.34
CA ALA A 28 5.37 -5.42 -9.32
C ALA A 28 4.45 -5.86 -10.47
N CYS A 29 3.25 -6.33 -10.15
CA CYS A 29 2.26 -6.71 -11.16
C CYS A 29 1.91 -5.54 -12.09
N TYR A 30 1.70 -4.33 -11.55
CA TYR A 30 1.39 -3.16 -12.38
C TYR A 30 2.56 -2.75 -13.28
N ARG A 31 3.79 -2.83 -12.77
CA ARG A 31 5.00 -2.54 -13.55
C ARG A 31 5.19 -3.53 -14.70
N GLU A 32 4.97 -4.82 -14.46
CA GLU A 32 5.01 -5.84 -15.51
C GLU A 32 3.86 -5.66 -16.50
N ARG A 33 2.68 -5.27 -16.02
CA ARG A 33 1.49 -5.06 -16.86
C ARG A 33 1.67 -3.88 -17.82
N GLU A 34 2.35 -2.82 -17.40
CA GLU A 34 2.66 -1.66 -18.25
C GLU A 34 3.43 -2.07 -19.51
N ALA A 35 4.41 -2.96 -19.38
CA ALA A 35 5.17 -3.48 -20.52
C ALA A 35 4.28 -4.29 -21.49
N VAL A 36 3.39 -5.12 -20.95
CA VAL A 36 2.48 -5.96 -21.75
C VAL A 36 1.40 -5.13 -22.45
N LEU A 37 0.94 -4.04 -21.81
CA LEU A 37 -0.13 -3.17 -22.34
C LEU A 37 0.26 -2.48 -23.65
N GLN A 38 1.54 -2.16 -23.85
CA GLN A 38 1.97 -1.42 -25.04
C GLN A 38 1.80 -2.22 -26.35
N GLU A 39 1.76 -3.55 -26.26
CA GLU A 39 1.72 -4.45 -27.41
C GLU A 39 0.40 -5.23 -27.52
N ALA A 40 -0.51 -5.08 -26.56
CA ALA A 40 -1.70 -5.91 -26.44
C ALA A 40 -2.91 -5.35 -27.22
N GLU A 41 -3.47 -6.15 -28.12
CA GLU A 41 -4.84 -5.95 -28.59
C GLU A 41 -5.83 -6.53 -27.57
N ILE A 42 -6.67 -5.66 -27.00
CA ILE A 42 -7.59 -6.01 -25.91
C ILE A 42 -9.01 -5.69 -26.36
N SER A 43 -9.89 -6.69 -26.33
CA SER A 43 -11.32 -6.48 -26.60
C SER A 43 -11.96 -5.62 -25.50
N ASP A 44 -13.02 -4.89 -25.85
CA ASP A 44 -13.69 -4.00 -24.90
C ASP A 44 -14.22 -4.76 -23.67
N ALA A 45 -14.75 -5.97 -23.86
CA ALA A 45 -15.21 -6.80 -22.76
C ALA A 45 -14.09 -7.18 -21.78
N VAL A 46 -12.89 -7.48 -22.28
CA VAL A 46 -11.72 -7.77 -21.42
C VAL A 46 -11.25 -6.48 -20.73
N ARG A 47 -11.20 -5.36 -21.46
CA ARG A 47 -10.83 -4.06 -20.91
C ARG A 47 -11.72 -3.67 -19.73
N GLU A 48 -13.04 -3.74 -19.88
CA GLU A 48 -14.00 -3.41 -18.81
C GLU A 48 -13.78 -4.28 -17.57
N ARG A 49 -13.55 -5.58 -17.77
CA ARG A 49 -13.29 -6.51 -16.67
C ARG A 49 -12.03 -6.16 -15.88
N LEU A 50 -10.94 -5.83 -16.58
CA LEU A 50 -9.67 -5.48 -15.96
C LEU A 50 -9.77 -4.15 -15.20
N LEU A 51 -10.48 -3.17 -15.77
CA LEU A 51 -10.74 -1.90 -15.10
C LEU A 51 -11.57 -2.09 -13.82
N ALA A 52 -12.54 -3.00 -13.82
CA ALA A 52 -13.32 -3.31 -12.61
C ALA A 52 -12.43 -3.89 -11.50
N LEU A 53 -11.51 -4.81 -11.84
CA LEU A 53 -10.54 -5.34 -10.87
C LEU A 53 -9.58 -4.25 -10.35
N ASP A 54 -9.11 -3.36 -11.23
CA ASP A 54 -8.25 -2.24 -10.83
C ASP A 54 -8.95 -1.27 -9.88
N GLN A 55 -10.25 -1.02 -10.12
CA GLN A 55 -11.05 -0.19 -9.24
C GLN A 55 -11.14 -0.79 -7.83
N GLU A 56 -11.37 -2.10 -7.72
CA GLU A 56 -11.37 -2.82 -6.44
C GLU A 56 -10.00 -2.73 -5.72
N VAL A 57 -8.90 -2.84 -6.46
CA VAL A 57 -7.55 -2.65 -5.92
C VAL A 57 -7.37 -1.21 -5.38
N ALA A 58 -7.83 -0.21 -6.14
CA ALA A 58 -7.73 1.19 -5.75
C ALA A 58 -8.53 1.50 -4.48
N GLU A 59 -9.74 0.98 -4.35
CA GLU A 59 -10.59 1.15 -3.16
C GLU A 59 -9.95 0.51 -1.91
N ARG A 60 -9.34 -0.66 -2.07
CA ARG A 60 -8.59 -1.33 -1.00
C ARG A 60 -7.36 -0.56 -0.59
N ALA A 61 -6.61 -0.04 -1.55
CA ALA A 61 -5.46 0.81 -1.29
C ALA A 61 -5.88 2.08 -0.53
N GLY A 62 -7.03 2.68 -0.90
CA GLY A 62 -7.62 3.81 -0.19
C GLY A 62 -7.95 3.50 1.27
N THR A 63 -8.60 2.36 1.51
CA THR A 63 -8.92 1.88 2.87
C THR A 63 -7.67 1.63 3.70
N ALA A 64 -6.65 0.97 3.13
CA ALA A 64 -5.39 0.71 3.80
C ALA A 64 -4.65 2.00 4.15
N LYS A 65 -4.60 2.98 3.23
CA LYS A 65 -4.01 4.31 3.48
C LYS A 65 -4.73 5.03 4.62
N ALA A 66 -6.05 5.01 4.65
CA ALA A 66 -6.84 5.60 5.74
C ALA A 66 -6.52 4.93 7.09
N GLY A 67 -6.42 3.59 7.11
CA GLY A 67 -6.03 2.84 8.31
C GLY A 67 -4.64 3.22 8.83
N VAL A 68 -3.64 3.28 7.95
CA VAL A 68 -2.28 3.69 8.31
C VAL A 68 -2.25 5.14 8.82
N ALA A 69 -2.97 6.05 8.17
CA ALA A 69 -3.06 7.44 8.61
C ALA A 69 -3.66 7.55 10.03
N GLY A 70 -4.72 6.79 10.32
CA GLY A 70 -5.31 6.72 11.66
C GLY A 70 -4.32 6.21 12.71
N LEU A 71 -3.59 5.13 12.40
CA LEU A 71 -2.55 4.60 13.30
C LEU A 71 -1.43 5.60 13.58
N LEU A 72 -0.98 6.34 12.56
CA LEU A 72 0.03 7.38 12.73
C LEU A 72 -0.46 8.53 13.62
N GLN A 73 -1.72 8.95 13.46
CA GLN A 73 -2.34 9.96 14.32
C GLN A 73 -2.44 9.48 15.78
N ASP A 74 -2.82 8.23 15.99
CA ASP A 74 -2.90 7.63 17.33
C ASP A 74 -1.53 7.55 17.99
N VAL A 75 -0.50 7.09 17.27
CA VAL A 75 0.88 7.05 17.76
C VAL A 75 1.36 8.46 18.13
N GLY A 76 1.11 9.44 17.26
CA GLY A 76 1.46 10.84 17.52
C GLY A 76 0.77 11.39 18.78
N SER A 77 -0.51 11.08 18.96
CA SER A 77 -1.30 11.50 20.13
C SER A 77 -0.80 10.85 21.42
N ARG A 78 -0.47 9.55 21.37
CA ARG A 78 0.11 8.82 22.51
C ARG A 78 1.49 9.37 22.88
N ARG A 79 2.33 9.69 21.89
CA ARG A 79 3.65 10.29 22.12
C ARG A 79 3.54 11.63 22.84
N LYS A 80 2.67 12.53 22.37
CA LYS A 80 2.40 13.83 23.02
C LYS A 80 1.91 13.67 24.45
N ARG A 81 1.01 12.72 24.70
CA ARG A 81 0.51 12.44 26.06
C ARG A 81 1.63 11.97 26.99
N LEU A 82 2.51 11.09 26.52
CA LEU A 82 3.67 10.64 27.29
C LEU A 82 4.66 11.78 27.58
N GLU A 83 4.93 12.65 26.59
CA GLU A 83 5.76 13.84 26.77
C GLU A 83 5.19 14.77 27.85
N HIS A 84 3.88 15.06 27.82
CA HIS A 84 3.22 15.87 28.84
C HIS A 84 3.26 15.23 30.23
N LEU A 85 3.09 13.90 30.32
CA LEU A 85 3.20 13.19 31.59
C LEU A 85 4.61 13.25 32.18
N ARG A 86 5.66 13.10 31.35
CA ARG A 86 7.06 13.22 31.78
C ARG A 86 7.37 14.61 32.29
N GLN A 87 6.93 15.65 31.58
CA GLN A 87 7.10 17.05 32.00
C GLN A 87 6.43 17.30 33.36
N ARG A 88 5.21 16.78 33.58
CA ARG A 88 4.48 16.94 34.85
C ARG A 88 5.10 16.20 36.03
N MET A 89 5.82 15.10 35.78
CA MET A 89 6.49 14.32 36.82
C MET A 89 7.91 14.84 37.14
N GLY A 90 8.32 15.98 36.57
CA GLY A 90 9.64 16.56 36.80
C GLY A 90 10.78 15.79 36.12
N GLY A 91 10.47 14.88 35.19
CA GLY A 91 11.48 14.20 34.38
C GLY A 91 12.02 15.16 33.32
N SER A 92 13.25 15.62 33.51
CA SER A 92 13.98 16.35 32.47
C SER A 92 14.12 15.47 31.22
N PRO A 93 13.96 16.00 30.00
CA PRO A 93 14.19 15.21 28.79
C PRO A 93 15.70 14.92 28.69
N GLU A 94 16.12 13.75 29.15
CA GLU A 94 17.39 13.18 28.73
C GLU A 94 17.36 13.10 27.20
N PRO A 95 18.27 13.77 26.47
CA PRO A 95 18.34 13.62 25.03
C PRO A 95 18.68 12.16 24.73
N SER A 96 17.76 11.45 24.07
CA SER A 96 18.11 10.16 23.47
C SER A 96 19.29 10.42 22.53
N PRO A 97 20.42 9.68 22.68
CA PRO A 97 21.49 9.82 21.72
C PRO A 97 20.92 9.40 20.37
N LEU A 98 20.91 10.32 19.41
CA LEU A 98 20.87 9.95 18.01
C LEU A 98 21.98 8.91 17.82
N ILE A 99 21.59 7.68 17.50
CA ILE A 99 22.52 6.72 16.95
C ILE A 99 22.89 7.29 15.57
N ASP A 100 24.01 8.00 15.53
CA ASP A 100 24.77 8.23 14.30
C ASP A 100 25.13 6.84 13.75
N ARG A 101 24.36 6.37 12.76
CA ARG A 101 24.84 5.34 11.85
C ARG A 101 25.60 6.03 10.72
N GLN A 102 26.89 6.26 10.97
CA GLN A 102 27.88 6.28 9.89
C GLN A 102 28.35 4.83 9.66
N GLY A 103 28.41 4.42 8.39
CA GLY A 103 28.89 3.11 7.95
C GLY A 103 28.15 2.65 6.71
#